data_AF-A0A1S3XGG5-F1
#
_entry.id   AF-A0A1S3XGG5-F1
#
_cell.length_a   1.000
_cell.length_b   1.000
_cell.length_c   1.000
_cell.angle_alpha   90.00
_cell.angle_beta   90.00
_cell.angle_gamma   90.00
#
_symmetry.space_group_name_H-M   'P 1'
#
loop_
_entity.id
_entity.type
_entity.pdbx_description
1 polymer ?
#
loop_
_entity_poly.entity_id
_entity_poly.type
_entity_poly.pdbx_seq_one_letter_code
_entity_poly.pdbx_strand_id
1 'polypeptide(L)'
;MQISPRQGLLRVREFTLAEIEHFVDPEDKSHPKFPDVANLEFLMFPREDQVSGRSARRIRIGEAVVQGIVNNETLGYFIGRVYLFLTHLGIDKDRLRFRQHLANEMAHYAADCWDAEIECSYGWIECVGIADRSAYDLRAHTDKSGVPLVAHEKFPEPREVEKLIITPAKKELGLAFKGNQKMVVEALEAMGEKEAMEMKATLESKGEAEFHVCTLDRAVTINKNMVSISKEMKKEHQ
;
A
#
# COMPACT_ATOMS: atom_id res chain seq x y z
N MET A 1 -11.32 21.24 1.73
CA MET A 1 -11.55 22.65 1.31
C MET A 1 -11.21 23.55 2.49
N GLN A 2 -10.28 24.51 2.34
CA GLN A 2 -9.87 25.40 3.43
C GLN A 2 -11.04 26.33 3.85
N ILE A 3 -11.60 26.07 5.04
CA ILE A 3 -12.81 26.75 5.53
C ILE A 3 -12.53 28.24 5.83
N SER A 4 -11.36 28.54 6.41
CA SER A 4 -10.95 29.90 6.77
C SER A 4 -9.45 30.09 6.48
N PRO A 5 -9.07 30.76 5.37
CA PRO A 5 -7.68 31.13 5.09
C PRO A 5 -7.13 32.03 6.21
N ARG A 6 -5.94 31.71 6.73
CA ARG A 6 -5.28 32.40 7.86
C ARG A 6 -3.76 32.23 7.74
N GLN A 7 -2.98 32.94 8.56
CA GLN A 7 -1.51 32.79 8.61
C GLN A 7 -0.81 33.08 7.27
N GLY A 8 -1.34 34.03 6.50
CA GLY A 8 -0.75 34.48 5.23
C GLY A 8 -0.64 33.34 4.22
N LEU A 9 0.59 33.09 3.74
CA LEU A 9 0.88 32.08 2.72
C LEU A 9 0.76 30.64 3.22
N LEU A 10 0.68 30.41 4.54
CA LEU A 10 0.66 29.05 5.10
C LEU A 10 -0.68 28.33 4.90
N ARG A 11 -1.80 29.07 4.78
CA ARG A 11 -3.13 28.47 4.55
C ARG A 11 -3.92 29.26 3.53
N VAL A 12 -3.66 28.97 2.27
CA VAL A 12 -4.32 29.58 1.11
C VAL A 12 -5.27 28.58 0.43
N ARG A 13 -6.13 29.08 -0.47
CA ARG A 13 -7.04 28.23 -1.27
C ARG A 13 -6.42 27.75 -2.57
N GLU A 14 -5.40 28.47 -3.04
CA GLU A 14 -4.68 28.23 -4.27
C GLU A 14 -3.20 28.48 -4.00
N PHE A 15 -2.36 27.54 -4.41
CA PHE A 15 -0.92 27.58 -4.24
C PHE A 15 -0.28 26.68 -5.30
N THR A 16 0.99 26.95 -5.60
CA THR A 16 1.76 26.13 -6.52
C THR A 16 2.32 24.92 -5.77
N LEU A 17 2.08 23.74 -6.33
CA LEU A 17 2.62 22.47 -5.85
C LEU A 17 3.66 21.94 -6.82
N ALA A 18 4.69 21.29 -6.28
CA ALA A 18 5.63 20.47 -7.02
C ALA A 18 5.57 19.07 -6.43
N GLU A 19 5.10 18.10 -7.22
CA GLU A 19 4.89 16.72 -6.80
C GLU A 19 5.72 15.77 -7.66
N ILE A 20 6.23 14.70 -7.05
CA ILE A 20 6.97 13.63 -7.72
C ILE A 20 6.31 12.32 -7.34
N GLU A 21 5.80 11.60 -8.32
CA GLU A 21 5.33 10.22 -8.16
C GLU A 21 6.47 9.27 -8.57
N HIS A 22 7.04 8.57 -7.59
CA HIS A 22 8.12 7.61 -7.80
C HIS A 22 7.61 6.18 -7.68
N PHE A 23 7.51 5.48 -8.82
CA PHE A 23 7.09 4.08 -8.86
C PHE A 23 8.31 3.16 -8.68
N VAL A 24 8.19 2.22 -7.75
CA VAL A 24 9.21 1.22 -7.42
C VAL A 24 8.56 -0.15 -7.26
N ASP A 25 9.33 -1.22 -7.45
CA ASP A 25 8.88 -2.57 -7.19
C ASP A 25 8.56 -2.73 -5.69
N PRO A 26 7.37 -3.21 -5.30
CA PRO A 26 7.04 -3.43 -3.90
C PRO A 26 7.95 -4.46 -3.19
N GLU A 27 8.54 -5.40 -3.93
CA GLU A 27 9.45 -6.43 -3.40
C GLU A 27 10.92 -5.95 -3.33
N ASP A 28 11.27 -4.91 -4.09
CA ASP A 28 12.58 -4.27 -4.05
C ASP A 28 12.46 -2.74 -3.93
N LYS A 29 12.39 -2.25 -2.69
CA LYS A 29 12.40 -0.82 -2.37
C LYS A 29 13.80 -0.26 -2.09
N SER A 30 14.86 -0.93 -2.57
CA SER A 30 16.22 -0.38 -2.52
C SER A 30 16.34 0.86 -3.42
N HIS A 31 17.36 1.69 -3.21
CA HIS A 31 17.59 2.83 -4.10
C HIS A 31 19.08 2.96 -4.44
N PRO A 32 19.48 2.87 -5.72
CA PRO A 32 20.90 2.75 -6.10
C PRO A 32 21.74 3.97 -5.72
N LYS A 33 21.11 5.13 -5.48
CA LYS A 33 21.77 6.37 -5.04
C LYS A 33 21.58 6.67 -3.55
N PHE A 34 20.98 5.78 -2.78
CA PHE A 34 20.91 5.94 -1.33
C PHE A 34 22.29 6.17 -0.66
N PRO A 35 23.37 5.50 -1.11
CA PRO A 35 24.72 5.77 -0.56
C PRO A 35 25.15 7.24 -0.64
N ASP A 36 24.67 8.00 -1.63
CA ASP A 36 25.02 9.42 -1.81
C ASP A 36 24.50 10.30 -0.66
N VAL A 37 23.45 9.86 0.05
CA VAL A 37 22.82 10.62 1.14
C VAL A 37 22.93 9.94 2.50
N ALA A 38 23.37 8.67 2.57
CA ALA A 38 23.36 7.85 3.78
C ALA A 38 24.07 8.49 4.99
N ASN A 39 25.10 9.32 4.76
CA ASN A 39 25.87 9.98 5.80
C ASN A 39 25.28 11.32 6.28
N LEU A 40 24.19 11.80 5.67
CA LEU A 40 23.54 13.04 6.11
C LEU A 40 22.91 12.85 7.48
N GLU A 41 23.15 13.82 8.36
CA GLU A 41 22.65 13.86 9.72
C GLU A 41 21.83 15.13 9.94
N PHE A 42 20.58 14.99 10.38
CA PHE A 42 19.66 16.09 10.62
C PHE A 42 18.64 15.73 11.68
N LEU A 43 17.87 16.75 12.13
CA LEU A 43 16.81 16.56 13.12
C LEU A 43 15.72 15.67 12.54
N MET A 44 15.52 14.53 13.17
CA MET A 44 14.42 13.61 12.89
C MET A 44 13.55 13.49 14.14
N PHE A 45 12.25 13.33 13.94
CA PHE A 45 11.27 13.13 15.00
C PHE A 45 10.47 11.84 14.74
N PRO A 46 11.07 10.67 14.99
CA PRO A 46 10.42 9.37 14.84
C PRO A 46 9.12 9.26 15.65
N ARG A 47 8.24 8.37 15.22
CA ARG A 47 6.97 8.10 15.90
C ARG A 47 7.14 7.73 17.37
N GLU A 48 8.12 6.87 17.66
CA GLU A 48 8.38 6.43 19.04
C GLU A 48 8.79 7.60 19.94
N ASP A 49 9.62 8.51 19.42
CA ASP A 49 10.07 9.70 20.15
C ASP A 49 8.88 10.64 20.44
N GLN A 50 7.97 10.82 19.47
CA GLN A 50 6.73 11.59 19.65
C GLN A 50 5.84 11.01 20.75
N VAL A 51 5.57 9.69 20.69
CA VAL A 51 4.67 9.01 21.65
C VAL A 51 5.26 8.96 23.05
N SER A 52 6.59 8.84 23.16
CA SER A 52 7.30 8.83 24.45
C SER A 52 7.56 10.22 25.04
N GLY A 53 7.13 11.29 24.35
CA GLY A 53 7.35 12.67 24.79
C GLY A 53 8.82 13.12 24.71
N ARG A 54 9.66 12.38 23.97
CA ARG A 54 11.04 12.78 23.67
C ARG A 54 11.03 13.88 22.61
N SER A 55 12.11 14.65 22.56
CA SER A 55 12.31 15.66 21.51
C SER A 55 12.88 15.03 20.24
N ALA A 56 12.72 15.72 19.12
CA ALA A 56 13.46 15.40 17.89
C ALA A 56 14.97 15.36 18.17
N ARG A 57 15.66 14.45 17.49
CA ARG A 57 17.10 14.20 17.68
C ARG A 57 17.81 14.09 16.35
N ARG A 58 19.12 14.35 16.34
CA ARG A 58 19.94 14.14 15.15
C ARG A 58 20.14 12.66 14.92
N ILE A 59 19.87 12.21 13.69
CA ILE A 59 20.07 10.83 13.26
C ILE A 59 20.68 10.86 11.87
N ARG A 60 21.62 9.96 11.60
CA ARG A 60 22.08 9.72 10.22
C ARG A 60 21.03 8.95 9.46
N ILE A 61 20.70 9.38 8.25
CA ILE A 61 19.64 8.73 7.47
C ILE A 61 19.96 7.26 7.16
N GLY A 62 21.24 6.93 6.95
CA GLY A 62 21.71 5.54 6.83
C GLY A 62 21.40 4.69 8.06
N GLU A 63 21.64 5.22 9.27
CA GLU A 63 21.33 4.53 10.52
C GLU A 63 19.83 4.40 10.73
N ALA A 64 19.05 5.42 10.36
CA ALA A 64 17.59 5.39 10.46
C ALA A 64 16.98 4.28 9.58
N VAL A 65 17.51 4.06 8.37
CA VAL A 65 17.08 2.96 7.49
C VAL A 65 17.50 1.60 8.07
N VAL A 66 18.76 1.45 8.51
CA VAL A 66 19.26 0.19 9.09
C VAL A 66 18.49 -0.21 10.35
N GLN A 67 18.06 0.77 11.16
CA GLN A 67 17.27 0.52 12.38
C GLN A 67 15.77 0.34 12.11
N GLY A 68 15.31 0.47 10.86
CA GLY A 68 13.89 0.40 10.50
C GLY A 68 13.06 1.59 11.00
N ILE A 69 13.70 2.70 11.40
CA ILE A 69 13.02 3.95 11.73
C ILE A 69 12.41 4.54 10.44
N VAL A 70 13.18 4.52 9.36
CA VAL A 70 12.73 4.81 7.99
C VAL A 70 12.58 3.48 7.27
N ASN A 71 11.42 3.25 6.66
CA ASN A 71 11.02 1.93 6.17
C ASN A 71 11.99 1.29 5.15
N ASN A 72 12.50 2.08 4.20
CA ASN A 72 13.35 1.57 3.10
C ASN A 72 14.31 2.64 2.55
N GLU A 73 15.26 2.21 1.72
CA GLU A 73 16.27 3.09 1.12
C GLU A 73 15.67 4.12 0.16
N THR A 74 14.60 3.79 -0.57
CA THR A 74 13.93 4.73 -1.47
C THR A 74 13.38 5.92 -0.69
N LEU A 75 12.67 5.66 0.40
CA LEU A 75 12.16 6.71 1.28
C LEU A 75 13.31 7.50 1.92
N GLY A 76 14.34 6.80 2.40
CA GLY A 76 15.54 7.43 2.96
C GLY A 76 16.28 8.33 1.95
N TYR A 77 16.35 7.91 0.68
CA TYR A 77 16.95 8.68 -0.39
C TYR A 77 16.21 10.00 -0.61
N PHE A 78 14.89 9.95 -0.73
CA PHE A 78 14.09 11.16 -0.93
C PHE A 78 14.10 12.09 0.28
N ILE A 79 14.07 11.57 1.51
CA ILE A 79 14.29 12.38 2.72
C ILE A 79 15.62 13.12 2.64
N GLY A 80 16.71 12.41 2.32
CA GLY A 80 18.04 13.03 2.17
C GLY A 80 18.09 14.08 1.06
N ARG A 81 17.45 13.82 -0.08
CA ARG A 81 17.37 14.78 -1.20
C ARG A 81 16.55 16.02 -0.86
N VAL A 82 15.44 15.86 -0.14
CA VAL A 82 14.62 16.98 0.35
C VAL A 82 15.42 17.84 1.33
N TYR A 83 16.16 17.22 2.26
CA TYR A 83 17.06 17.95 3.17
C TYR A 83 18.09 18.78 2.40
N LEU A 84 18.78 18.18 1.43
CA LEU A 84 19.75 18.89 0.60
C LEU A 84 19.10 20.03 -0.20
N PHE A 85 17.91 19.81 -0.75
CA PHE A 85 17.18 20.81 -1.50
C PHE A 85 16.79 22.02 -0.63
N LEU A 86 16.13 21.77 0.50
CA LEU A 86 15.68 22.84 1.42
C LEU A 86 16.86 23.63 1.99
N THR A 87 17.94 22.95 2.36
CA THR A 87 19.14 23.63 2.86
C THR A 87 19.88 24.40 1.78
N HIS A 88 19.87 23.93 0.53
CA HIS A 88 20.40 24.67 -0.61
C HIS A 88 19.59 25.96 -0.89
N LEU A 89 18.27 25.94 -0.67
CA LEU A 89 17.41 27.12 -0.75
C LEU A 89 17.62 28.12 0.41
N GLY A 90 18.44 27.79 1.40
CA GLY A 90 18.77 28.67 2.52
C GLY A 90 17.93 28.46 3.77
N ILE A 91 17.16 27.36 3.87
CA ILE A 91 16.50 27.00 5.13
C ILE A 91 17.54 26.64 6.18
N ASP A 92 17.38 27.21 7.37
CA ASP A 92 18.25 26.95 8.52
C ASP A 92 18.13 25.47 8.95
N LYS A 93 19.28 24.80 9.01
CA LYS A 93 19.42 23.38 9.36
C LYS A 93 18.95 23.06 10.77
N ASP A 94 19.04 24.02 11.69
CA ASP A 94 18.64 23.84 13.09
C ASP A 94 17.13 24.04 13.29
N ARG A 95 16.48 24.62 12.28
CA ARG A 95 15.04 24.91 12.23
C ARG A 95 14.33 24.06 11.17
N LEU A 96 14.98 23.00 10.71
CA LEU A 96 14.45 22.01 9.78
C LEU A 96 14.47 20.64 10.46
N ARG A 97 13.32 19.99 10.56
CA ARG A 97 13.21 18.62 11.07
C ARG A 97 12.37 17.76 10.15
N PHE A 98 12.56 16.45 10.25
CA PHE A 98 11.73 15.46 9.57
C PHE A 98 10.88 14.73 10.59
N ARG A 99 9.56 14.92 10.58
CA ARG A 99 8.63 14.29 11.52
C ARG A 99 7.94 13.11 10.87
N GLN A 100 7.99 11.95 11.51
CA GLN A 100 7.25 10.78 11.05
C GLN A 100 5.77 10.91 11.44
N HIS A 101 4.86 10.51 10.57
CA HIS A 101 3.44 10.47 10.93
C HIS A 101 3.18 9.44 12.04
N LEU A 102 2.28 9.80 12.96
CA LEU A 102 1.76 8.83 13.93
C LEU A 102 0.83 7.82 13.24
N ALA A 103 0.64 6.65 13.86
CA ALA A 103 -0.18 5.58 13.26
C ALA A 103 -1.63 6.01 12.99
N ASN A 104 -2.17 6.93 13.77
CA ASN A 104 -3.52 7.50 13.61
C ASN A 104 -3.58 8.68 12.62
N GLU A 105 -2.44 9.21 12.18
CA GLU A 105 -2.33 10.27 11.17
C GLU A 105 -2.10 9.70 9.77
N MET A 106 -1.54 8.49 9.70
CA MET A 106 -1.33 7.79 8.44
C MET A 106 -2.64 7.54 7.70
N ALA A 107 -2.65 7.79 6.40
CA ALA A 107 -3.68 7.25 5.54
C ALA A 107 -3.66 5.71 5.65
N HIS A 108 -4.84 5.09 5.63
CA HIS A 108 -5.01 3.62 5.78
C HIS A 108 -4.24 2.77 4.75
N TYR A 109 -3.68 3.40 3.71
CA TYR A 109 -2.90 2.78 2.65
C TYR A 109 -1.40 3.15 2.67
N ALA A 110 -0.98 4.09 3.50
CA ALA A 110 0.42 4.50 3.56
C ALA A 110 1.24 3.46 4.35
N ALA A 111 2.45 3.12 3.89
CA ALA A 111 3.36 2.23 4.60
C ALA A 111 4.24 2.99 5.60
N ASP A 112 4.68 4.19 5.22
CA ASP A 112 5.41 5.14 6.06
C ASP A 112 5.24 6.54 5.48
N CYS A 113 5.30 7.58 6.31
CA CYS A 113 5.12 8.97 5.88
C CYS A 113 5.93 9.91 6.77
N TRP A 114 6.65 10.83 6.14
CA TRP A 114 7.51 11.81 6.79
C TRP A 114 7.24 13.21 6.25
N ASP A 115 7.16 14.18 7.16
CA ASP A 115 7.02 15.59 6.84
C ASP A 115 8.35 16.31 7.09
N ALA A 116 8.84 17.06 6.11
CA ALA A 116 9.84 18.08 6.34
C ALA A 116 9.14 19.32 6.93
N GLU A 117 9.40 19.60 8.21
CA GLU A 117 8.83 20.73 8.94
C GLU A 117 9.88 21.82 9.15
N ILE A 118 9.46 23.07 8.94
CA ILE A 118 10.26 24.26 9.14
C ILE A 118 9.72 25.02 10.35
N GLU A 119 10.60 25.32 11.31
CA GLU A 119 10.25 26.17 12.43
C GLU A 119 10.22 27.63 12.00
N CYS A 120 9.06 28.27 12.15
CA CYS A 120 8.87 29.70 11.90
C CYS A 120 8.23 30.37 13.12
N SER A 121 7.83 31.65 13.00
CA SER A 121 7.18 32.39 14.09
C SER A 121 5.83 31.80 14.52
N TYR A 122 5.27 30.86 13.76
CA TYR A 122 4.03 30.15 14.07
C TYR A 122 4.28 28.73 14.62
N GLY A 123 5.53 28.38 14.92
CA GLY A 123 5.95 27.04 15.33
C GLY A 123 6.42 26.19 14.14
N TRP A 124 6.39 24.88 14.32
CA TRP A 124 6.75 23.90 13.29
C TRP A 124 5.61 23.76 12.28
N ILE A 125 5.92 23.97 11.00
CA ILE A 125 4.95 23.89 9.91
C ILE A 125 5.50 22.96 8.83
N GLU A 126 4.66 22.05 8.36
CA GLU A 126 4.95 21.18 7.21
C GLU A 126 5.23 22.02 5.95
N CYS A 127 6.31 21.67 5.25
CA CYS A 127 6.66 22.25 3.95
C CYS A 127 6.71 21.20 2.83
N VAL A 128 7.08 19.96 3.13
CA VAL A 128 7.17 18.86 2.15
C VAL A 128 6.69 17.57 2.79
N GLY A 129 5.65 16.94 2.23
CA GLY A 129 5.23 15.58 2.58
C GLY A 129 5.96 14.54 1.73
N ILE A 130 6.40 13.45 2.37
CA ILE A 130 7.12 12.34 1.74
C ILE A 130 6.43 11.04 2.16
N ALA A 131 5.60 10.49 1.26
CA ALA A 131 4.71 9.38 1.59
C ALA A 131 4.97 8.14 0.71
N ASP A 132 5.04 6.97 1.35
CA ASP A 132 4.95 5.68 0.66
C ASP A 132 3.48 5.24 0.61
N ARG A 133 2.83 5.44 -0.54
CA ARG A 133 1.39 5.18 -0.74
C ARG A 133 1.07 3.78 -1.27
N SER A 134 2.09 2.92 -1.41
CA SER A 134 1.97 1.62 -2.08
C SER A 134 1.25 1.76 -3.44
N ALA A 135 0.44 0.78 -3.85
CA ALA A 135 -0.32 0.81 -5.11
C ALA A 135 -1.80 1.24 -4.95
N TYR A 136 -2.14 2.01 -3.90
CA TYR A 136 -3.54 2.37 -3.63
C TYR A 136 -4.19 3.14 -4.79
N ASP A 137 -3.55 4.22 -5.24
CA ASP A 137 -4.10 5.06 -6.31
C ASP A 137 -4.28 4.29 -7.62
N LEU A 138 -3.28 3.51 -8.01
CA LEU A 138 -3.33 2.68 -9.22
C LEU A 138 -4.46 1.64 -9.16
N ARG A 139 -4.66 1.00 -8.00
CA ARG A 139 -5.76 0.04 -7.80
C ARG A 139 -7.12 0.73 -7.87
N ALA A 140 -7.30 1.82 -7.13
CA ALA A 140 -8.56 2.56 -7.14
C ALA A 140 -8.94 3.06 -8.55
N HIS A 141 -7.97 3.53 -9.33
CA HIS A 141 -8.18 3.93 -10.72
C HIS A 141 -8.42 2.73 -11.65
N THR A 142 -7.73 1.61 -11.45
CA THR A 142 -7.98 0.37 -12.21
C THR A 142 -9.40 -0.13 -11.98
N ASP A 143 -9.85 -0.23 -10.72
CA ASP A 143 -11.19 -0.71 -10.36
C ASP A 143 -12.29 0.18 -10.95
N LYS A 144 -12.06 1.50 -11.00
CA LYS A 144 -13.05 2.45 -11.49
C LYS A 144 -13.09 2.54 -13.02
N SER A 145 -11.94 2.47 -13.67
CA SER A 145 -11.82 2.65 -15.12
C SER A 145 -11.93 1.35 -15.91
N GLY A 146 -11.66 0.20 -15.28
CA GLY A 146 -11.49 -1.08 -15.95
C GLY A 146 -10.21 -1.22 -16.76
N VAL A 147 -9.32 -0.21 -16.72
CA VAL A 147 -8.03 -0.23 -17.42
C VAL A 147 -6.93 -0.69 -16.45
N PRO A 148 -6.19 -1.77 -16.75
CA PRO A 148 -5.13 -2.24 -15.88
C PRO A 148 -3.95 -1.25 -15.85
N LEU A 149 -3.61 -0.75 -14.66
CA LEU A 149 -2.44 0.12 -14.41
C LEU A 149 -1.34 -0.68 -13.70
N VAL A 150 -0.67 -1.57 -14.45
CA VAL A 150 0.35 -2.49 -13.91
C VAL A 150 1.66 -2.40 -14.70
N ALA A 151 2.76 -2.73 -14.04
CA ALA A 151 4.04 -3.01 -14.68
C ALA A 151 4.26 -4.53 -14.73
N HIS A 152 5.03 -4.99 -15.71
CA HIS A 152 5.45 -6.38 -15.83
C HIS A 152 6.97 -6.45 -15.86
N GLU A 153 7.55 -7.28 -15.00
CA GLU A 153 8.96 -7.61 -15.02
C GLU A 153 9.12 -9.05 -15.49
N LYS A 154 9.98 -9.30 -16.47
CA LYS A 154 10.30 -10.67 -16.87
C LYS A 154 11.25 -11.27 -15.85
N PHE A 155 10.88 -12.42 -15.30
CA PHE A 155 11.80 -13.14 -14.43
C PHE A 155 13.00 -13.68 -15.23
N PRO A 156 14.22 -13.70 -14.64
CA PRO A 156 15.38 -14.33 -15.27
C PRO A 156 15.15 -15.82 -15.56
N GLU A 157 14.44 -16.50 -14.65
CA GLU A 157 13.98 -17.87 -14.81
C GLU A 157 12.49 -17.96 -14.42
N PRO A 158 11.67 -18.76 -15.12
CA PRO A 158 10.25 -18.90 -14.80
C PRO A 158 10.07 -19.41 -13.37
N ARG A 159 9.22 -18.74 -12.59
CA ARG A 159 8.87 -19.18 -11.24
C ARG A 159 7.70 -20.15 -11.32
N GLU A 160 7.78 -21.27 -10.60
CA GLU A 160 6.65 -22.17 -10.43
C GLU A 160 5.83 -21.71 -9.23
N VAL A 161 4.62 -21.18 -9.50
CA VAL A 161 3.71 -20.69 -8.46
C VAL A 161 2.52 -21.64 -8.38
N GLU A 162 2.23 -22.08 -7.16
CA GLU A 162 1.03 -22.83 -6.86
C GLU A 162 -0.16 -21.87 -6.85
N LYS A 163 -1.04 -21.94 -7.86
CA LYS A 163 -2.25 -21.12 -7.94
C LYS A 163 -3.48 -21.94 -7.59
N LEU A 164 -4.30 -21.39 -6.70
CA LEU A 164 -5.65 -21.87 -6.46
C LEU A 164 -6.50 -21.59 -7.71
N ILE A 165 -7.08 -22.64 -8.25
CA ILE A 165 -8.02 -22.58 -9.37
C ILE A 165 -9.40 -22.98 -8.86
N ILE A 166 -10.33 -22.04 -8.91
CA ILE A 166 -11.75 -22.27 -8.64
C ILE A 166 -12.45 -22.17 -9.98
N THR A 167 -13.04 -23.28 -10.43
CA THR A 167 -13.76 -23.35 -11.71
C THR A 167 -15.24 -23.66 -11.45
N PRO A 168 -16.11 -22.64 -11.45
CA PRO A 168 -17.55 -22.85 -11.33
C PRO A 168 -18.12 -23.53 -12.58
N ALA A 169 -18.86 -24.62 -12.39
CA ALA A 169 -19.56 -25.32 -13.47
C ALA A 169 -20.83 -24.54 -13.85
N LYS A 170 -20.67 -23.54 -14.72
CA LYS A 170 -21.74 -22.59 -15.10
C LYS A 170 -23.06 -23.27 -15.49
N LYS A 171 -23.00 -24.40 -16.20
CA LYS A 171 -24.21 -25.16 -16.58
C LYS A 171 -24.98 -25.67 -15.36
N GLU A 172 -24.31 -26.33 -14.43
CA GLU A 172 -24.93 -26.91 -13.22
C GLU A 172 -25.43 -25.81 -12.28
N LEU A 173 -24.63 -24.75 -12.11
CA LEU A 173 -25.03 -23.58 -11.32
C LEU A 173 -26.23 -22.85 -11.94
N GLY A 174 -26.32 -22.78 -13.27
CA GLY A 174 -27.47 -22.21 -13.97
C GLY A 174 -28.75 -23.02 -13.77
N LEU A 175 -28.65 -24.35 -13.77
CA LEU A 175 -29.78 -25.23 -13.49
C LEU A 175 -30.27 -25.10 -12.05
N ALA A 176 -29.35 -25.02 -11.08
CA ALA A 176 -29.67 -24.95 -9.66
C ALA A 176 -30.17 -23.57 -9.22
N PHE A 177 -29.51 -22.49 -9.65
CA PHE A 177 -29.73 -21.14 -9.12
C PHE A 177 -30.47 -20.21 -10.08
N LYS A 178 -30.63 -20.59 -11.36
CA LYS A 178 -31.38 -19.84 -12.38
C LYS A 178 -30.97 -18.37 -12.41
N GLY A 179 -31.89 -17.44 -12.14
CA GLY A 179 -31.63 -16.00 -12.13
C GLY A 179 -30.55 -15.54 -11.13
N ASN A 180 -30.24 -16.36 -10.11
CA ASN A 180 -29.20 -16.06 -9.12
C ASN A 180 -27.82 -16.60 -9.51
N GLN A 181 -27.68 -17.29 -10.63
CA GLN A 181 -26.43 -17.95 -11.05
C GLN A 181 -25.24 -16.99 -11.03
N LYS A 182 -25.40 -15.78 -11.57
CA LYS A 182 -24.32 -14.79 -11.68
C LYS A 182 -23.72 -14.47 -10.30
N MET A 183 -24.57 -14.19 -9.32
CA MET A 183 -24.17 -13.87 -7.95
C MET A 183 -23.42 -15.02 -7.28
N VAL A 184 -23.87 -16.27 -7.50
CA VAL A 184 -23.21 -17.46 -6.93
C VAL A 184 -21.84 -17.69 -7.58
N VAL A 185 -21.73 -17.51 -8.91
CA VAL A 185 -20.46 -17.63 -9.64
C VAL A 185 -19.46 -16.59 -9.15
N GLU A 186 -19.88 -15.32 -9.08
CA GLU A 186 -19.02 -14.22 -8.61
C GLU A 186 -18.55 -14.44 -7.16
N ALA A 187 -19.42 -14.94 -6.29
CA ALA A 187 -19.05 -15.27 -4.91
C ALA A 187 -18.05 -16.44 -4.84
N LEU A 188 -18.25 -17.50 -5.63
CA LEU A 188 -17.31 -18.63 -5.69
C LEU A 188 -15.94 -18.20 -6.22
N GLU A 189 -15.91 -17.36 -7.26
CA GLU A 189 -14.66 -16.84 -7.86
C GLU A 189 -13.91 -15.89 -6.91
N ALA A 190 -14.61 -15.26 -5.96
CA ALA A 190 -14.04 -14.36 -4.97
C ALA A 190 -13.58 -15.04 -3.67
N MET A 191 -13.73 -16.37 -3.52
CA MET A 191 -13.34 -17.08 -2.30
C MET A 191 -11.84 -16.98 -2.02
N GLY A 192 -11.49 -16.75 -0.76
CA GLY A 192 -10.11 -16.81 -0.29
C GLY A 192 -9.57 -18.25 -0.24
N GLU A 193 -8.25 -18.41 -0.19
CA GLU A 193 -7.63 -19.74 -0.27
C GLU A 193 -8.06 -20.69 0.84
N LYS A 194 -8.10 -20.20 2.08
CA LYS A 194 -8.52 -20.99 3.24
C LYS A 194 -9.95 -21.52 3.07
N GLU A 195 -10.88 -20.63 2.70
CA GLU A 195 -12.29 -20.97 2.51
C GLU A 195 -12.48 -21.97 1.36
N ALA A 196 -11.81 -21.75 0.22
CA ALA A 196 -11.87 -22.66 -0.91
C ALA A 196 -11.34 -24.06 -0.57
N MET A 197 -10.27 -24.16 0.21
CA MET A 197 -9.72 -25.44 0.65
C MET A 197 -10.63 -26.16 1.66
N GLU A 198 -11.26 -25.42 2.57
CA GLU A 198 -12.26 -25.95 3.50
C GLU A 198 -13.52 -26.44 2.76
N MET A 199 -14.00 -25.68 1.77
CA MET A 199 -15.10 -26.09 0.90
C MET A 199 -14.73 -27.36 0.13
N LYS A 200 -13.52 -27.42 -0.47
CA LYS A 200 -13.04 -28.59 -1.19
C LYS A 200 -13.09 -29.85 -0.32
N ALA A 201 -12.53 -29.78 0.90
CA ALA A 201 -12.55 -30.91 1.85
C ALA A 201 -13.98 -31.32 2.23
N THR A 202 -14.89 -30.34 2.37
CA THR A 202 -16.30 -30.59 2.66
C THR A 202 -17.01 -31.27 1.49
N LEU A 203 -16.80 -30.82 0.25
CA LEU A 203 -17.35 -31.42 -0.96
C LEU A 203 -16.82 -32.84 -1.21
N GLU A 204 -15.57 -33.11 -0.86
CA GLU A 204 -14.96 -34.44 -0.99
C GLU A 204 -15.52 -35.43 0.05
N SER A 205 -15.79 -34.96 1.27
CA SER A 205 -16.28 -35.82 2.37
C SER A 205 -17.80 -36.01 2.37
N LYS A 206 -18.58 -34.96 2.09
CA LYS A 206 -20.05 -34.96 2.19
C LYS A 206 -20.77 -34.89 0.85
N GLY A 207 -20.09 -34.48 -0.22
CA GLY A 207 -20.69 -34.30 -1.56
C GLY A 207 -21.38 -32.94 -1.77
N GLU A 208 -21.68 -32.23 -0.69
CA GLU A 208 -22.27 -30.89 -0.67
C GLU A 208 -21.65 -30.03 0.44
N ALA A 209 -21.65 -28.71 0.22
CA ALA A 209 -21.15 -27.72 1.17
C ALA A 209 -22.13 -26.53 1.24
N GLU A 210 -22.33 -26.01 2.43
CA GLU A 210 -23.07 -24.77 2.63
C GLU A 210 -22.14 -23.59 2.35
N PHE A 211 -22.58 -22.65 1.52
CA PHE A 211 -21.80 -21.50 1.08
C PHE A 211 -22.61 -20.22 1.24
N HIS A 212 -22.08 -19.24 1.97
CA HIS A 212 -22.78 -17.98 2.18
C HIS A 212 -22.50 -17.01 1.04
N VAL A 213 -23.55 -16.58 0.33
CA VAL A 213 -23.44 -15.61 -0.76
C VAL A 213 -23.91 -14.26 -0.25
N CYS A 214 -22.97 -13.39 0.10
CA CYS A 214 -23.24 -12.07 0.70
C CYS A 214 -24.21 -11.22 -0.15
N THR A 215 -24.10 -11.27 -1.47
CA THR A 215 -24.98 -10.50 -2.37
C THR A 215 -26.42 -11.01 -2.41
N LEU A 216 -26.66 -12.25 -1.95
CA LEU A 216 -27.99 -12.84 -1.79
C LEU A 216 -28.45 -12.84 -0.32
N ASP A 217 -27.60 -12.39 0.61
CA ASP A 217 -27.79 -12.41 2.06
C ASP A 217 -28.32 -13.77 2.57
N ARG A 218 -27.79 -14.87 2.02
CA ARG A 218 -28.20 -16.23 2.40
C ARG A 218 -27.14 -17.28 2.11
N ALA A 219 -27.24 -18.38 2.84
CA ALA A 219 -26.53 -19.61 2.53
C ALA A 219 -27.19 -20.36 1.35
N VAL A 220 -26.37 -20.97 0.51
CA VAL A 220 -26.77 -21.85 -0.59
C VAL A 220 -26.01 -23.16 -0.51
N THR A 221 -26.61 -24.24 -1.01
CA THR A 221 -25.95 -25.55 -1.07
C THR A 221 -25.20 -25.70 -2.39
N ILE A 222 -23.89 -25.91 -2.32
CA ILE A 222 -23.01 -26.18 -3.45
C ILE A 222 -22.69 -27.67 -3.48
N ASN A 223 -22.89 -28.32 -4.62
CA ASN A 223 -22.60 -29.74 -4.78
C ASN A 223 -21.29 -29.95 -5.53
N LYS A 224 -20.69 -31.13 -5.42
CA LYS A 224 -19.40 -31.48 -6.06
C LYS A 224 -19.37 -31.25 -7.58
N ASN A 225 -20.51 -31.31 -8.25
CA ASN A 225 -20.62 -31.08 -9.70
C ASN A 225 -20.69 -29.58 -10.07
N MET A 226 -20.89 -28.70 -9.09
CA MET A 226 -21.10 -27.26 -9.31
C MET A 226 -19.81 -26.45 -9.29
N VAL A 227 -18.74 -26.95 -8.67
CA VAL A 227 -17.45 -26.26 -8.59
C VAL A 227 -16.31 -27.26 -8.53
N SER A 228 -15.23 -26.97 -9.25
CA SER A 228 -13.95 -27.67 -9.11
C SER A 228 -12.96 -26.75 -8.41
N ILE A 229 -12.29 -27.26 -7.39
CA ILE A 229 -11.28 -26.52 -6.61
C ILE A 229 -9.98 -27.33 -6.64
N SER A 230 -8.95 -26.78 -7.25
CA SER A 230 -7.63 -27.41 -7.37
C SER A 230 -6.52 -26.42 -7.08
N LYS A 231 -5.34 -26.95 -6.75
CA LYS A 231 -4.09 -26.20 -6.79
C LYS A 231 -3.31 -26.69 -8.00
N GLU A 232 -2.94 -25.76 -8.87
CA GLU A 232 -2.18 -26.05 -10.08
C GLU A 232 -0.85 -25.32 -10.05
N MET A 233 0.22 -26.03 -10.41
CA MET A 233 1.53 -25.43 -10.61
C MET A 233 1.54 -24.71 -11.95
N LYS A 234 1.68 -23.39 -11.95
CA LYS A 234 1.84 -22.60 -13.17
C LYS A 234 3.24 -22.01 -13.22
N LYS A 235 3.84 -22.05 -14.43
CA LYS A 235 5.06 -21.33 -14.73
C LYS A 235 4.70 -19.89 -15.07
N GLU A 236 5.12 -18.98 -14.22
CA GLU A 236 5.01 -17.54 -14.45
C GLU A 236 6.33 -17.04 -15.04
N HIS A 237 6.22 -16.35 -16.16
CA HIS A 237 7.36 -15.76 -16.87
C HIS A 237 7.54 -14.28 -16.53
N GLN A 238 6.53 -13.67 -15.89
CA GLN A 238 6.40 -12.27 -15.53
C GLN A 238 5.27 -12.09 -14.51
#